data_AF-A0A914PZC3-F1
#
_entry.id   AF-A0A914PZC3-F1
#
_cell.length_a   1.000
_cell.length_b   1.000
_cell.length_c   1.000
_cell.angle_alpha   90.00
_cell.angle_beta   90.00
_cell.angle_gamma   90.00
#
_symmetry.space_group_name_H-M   'P 1'
#
loop_
_entity.id
_entity.type
_entity.pdbx_description
1 polymer ?
#
loop_
_entity_poly.entity_id
_entity_poly.type
_entity_poly.pdbx_seq_one_letter_code
_entity_poly.pdbx_strand_id
1 'polypeptide(L)'
;MNCFPSCEISLPKIGKTLIASKLDICKTPSVLTLAIVSDGKRSVSSFIAGNRQQYRTIGNEYWPLQLQVKFHNANGGGYYVGGCIQTVRTGNTNCFMSGFIDDYSDSGCGNHRSLVILAACLVFVAVIAMFYRIYVSRKSKNNQKPSYCIQKTVLQGDDDIFHGITIHSDKNAISKADAPEVLKKSLKEWKTNNIREVWIVFGFPF
;
A
#
# COMPACT_ATOMS: atom_id res chain seq x y z
N MET A 1 5.48 15.67 -17.03
CA MET A 1 4.94 15.39 -15.68
C MET A 1 4.75 13.89 -15.58
N ASN A 2 5.33 13.26 -14.56
CA ASN A 2 5.19 11.83 -14.30
C ASN A 2 4.36 11.66 -13.03
N CYS A 3 3.12 11.22 -13.16
CA CYS A 3 2.27 10.90 -12.02
C CYS A 3 2.75 9.59 -11.38
N PHE A 4 3.65 9.71 -10.40
CA PHE A 4 4.13 8.61 -9.56
C PHE A 4 4.45 9.15 -8.16
N PRO A 5 3.90 8.58 -7.06
CA PRO A 5 2.90 7.52 -7.01
C PRO A 5 1.46 8.03 -7.25
N SER A 6 1.24 9.35 -7.21
CA SER A 6 -0.08 9.95 -7.42
C SER A 6 0.02 11.38 -7.96
N CYS A 7 -1.06 11.86 -8.56
CA CYS A 7 -1.22 13.24 -9.00
C CYS A 7 -2.70 13.60 -9.17
N GLU A 8 -2.95 14.89 -9.31
CA GLU A 8 -4.25 15.43 -9.71
C GLU A 8 -4.14 16.05 -11.10
N ILE A 9 -5.08 15.72 -11.98
CA ILE A 9 -5.20 16.36 -13.29
C ILE A 9 -6.57 17.00 -13.44
N SER A 10 -6.64 18.05 -14.24
CA SER A 10 -7.92 18.69 -14.59
C SER A 10 -8.42 18.15 -15.94
N LEU A 11 -9.60 17.55 -15.93
CA LEU A 11 -10.30 17.14 -17.13
C LEU A 11 -11.32 18.23 -17.53
N PRO A 12 -11.28 18.75 -18.77
CA PRO A 12 -12.24 19.73 -19.24
C PRO A 12 -13.68 19.23 -19.06
N LYS A 13 -14.55 20.07 -18.50
CA LYS A 13 -16.00 19.81 -18.24
C LYS A 13 -16.33 18.77 -17.18
N ILE A 14 -15.38 17.96 -16.73
CA ILE A 14 -15.59 16.93 -15.69
C ILE A 14 -15.06 17.40 -14.34
N GLY A 15 -13.99 18.20 -14.34
CA GLY A 15 -13.37 18.72 -13.12
C GLY A 15 -12.05 18.04 -12.80
N LYS A 16 -11.73 17.93 -11.51
CA LYS A 16 -10.47 17.37 -11.02
C LYS A 16 -10.55 15.85 -10.95
N THR A 17 -9.49 15.19 -11.39
CA THR A 17 -9.34 13.74 -11.41
C THR A 17 -8.08 13.35 -10.67
N LEU A 18 -8.22 12.49 -9.68
CA LEU A 18 -7.09 11.95 -8.92
C LEU A 18 -6.62 10.66 -9.59
N ILE A 19 -5.31 10.54 -9.80
CA ILE A 19 -4.67 9.38 -10.41
C ILE A 19 -3.62 8.87 -9.44
N ALA A 20 -3.59 7.56 -9.23
CA ALA A 20 -2.53 6.88 -8.52
C ALA A 20 -2.04 5.67 -9.27
N SER A 21 -0.76 5.38 -9.14
CA SER A 21 -0.03 4.36 -9.88
C SER A 21 0.76 3.47 -8.93
N LYS A 22 0.68 2.15 -9.14
CA LYS A 22 1.47 1.12 -8.45
C LYS A 22 2.13 0.25 -9.50
N LEU A 23 3.46 0.20 -9.50
CA LEU A 23 4.24 -0.68 -10.38
C LEU A 23 4.73 -1.90 -9.58
N ASP A 24 4.46 -3.08 -10.10
CA ASP A 24 4.88 -4.36 -9.57
C ASP A 24 5.84 -5.01 -10.59
N ILE A 25 7.14 -4.72 -10.43
CA ILE A 25 8.21 -5.24 -11.27
C ILE A 25 8.47 -6.73 -11.03
N CYS A 26 8.11 -7.25 -9.85
CA CYS A 26 8.40 -8.63 -9.46
C CYS A 26 7.44 -9.66 -10.04
N LYS A 27 6.31 -9.23 -10.62
CA LYS A 27 5.49 -10.09 -11.46
C LYS A 27 6.14 -10.26 -12.83
N THR A 28 6.03 -11.47 -13.38
CA THR A 28 6.47 -11.77 -14.74
C THR A 28 5.24 -12.20 -15.57
N PRO A 29 4.79 -11.41 -16.55
CA PRO A 29 5.25 -10.05 -16.89
C PRO A 29 4.88 -8.99 -15.84
N SER A 30 5.64 -7.91 -15.77
CA SER A 30 5.44 -6.84 -14.78
C SER A 30 4.10 -6.16 -14.95
N VAL A 31 3.56 -5.65 -13.84
CA VAL A 31 2.17 -5.12 -13.80
C VAL A 31 2.16 -3.69 -13.29
N LEU A 32 1.59 -2.80 -14.07
CA LEU A 32 1.27 -1.43 -13.69
C LEU A 32 -0.22 -1.34 -13.35
N THR A 33 -0.57 -0.88 -12.16
CA THR A 33 -1.95 -0.67 -11.72
C THR A 33 -2.21 0.81 -11.58
N LEU A 34 -3.30 1.29 -12.18
CA LEU A 34 -3.78 2.66 -12.10
C LEU A 34 -5.13 2.69 -11.39
N ALA A 35 -5.25 3.57 -10.40
CA ALA A 35 -6.51 3.95 -9.78
C ALA A 35 -6.85 5.38 -10.17
N ILE A 36 -8.06 5.59 -10.67
CA ILE A 36 -8.54 6.88 -11.14
C ILE A 36 -9.86 7.19 -10.44
N VAL A 37 -9.93 8.35 -9.81
CA VAL A 37 -11.15 8.87 -9.20
C VAL A 37 -11.59 10.12 -9.96
N SER A 38 -12.75 10.03 -10.60
CA SER A 38 -13.34 11.13 -11.37
C SER A 38 -14.84 11.14 -11.13
N ASP A 39 -15.41 12.33 -10.89
CA ASP A 39 -16.85 12.51 -10.70
C ASP A 39 -17.43 11.55 -9.64
N GLY A 40 -16.73 11.42 -8.51
CA GLY A 40 -17.09 10.52 -7.40
C GLY A 40 -16.91 9.01 -7.68
N LYS A 41 -16.61 8.61 -8.92
CA LYS A 41 -16.43 7.20 -9.29
C LYS A 41 -14.96 6.81 -9.31
N ARG A 42 -14.64 5.71 -8.62
CA ARG A 42 -13.32 5.08 -8.64
C ARG A 42 -13.26 3.95 -9.67
N SER A 43 -12.24 3.96 -10.50
CA SER A 43 -11.93 2.92 -11.49
C SER A 43 -10.51 2.42 -11.26
N VAL A 44 -10.31 1.11 -11.16
CA VAL A 44 -8.99 0.48 -11.02
C VAL A 44 -8.73 -0.38 -12.24
N SER A 45 -7.54 -0.25 -12.83
CA SER A 45 -7.15 -1.01 -14.03
C SER A 45 -5.69 -1.41 -13.95
N SER A 46 -5.40 -2.68 -14.26
CA SER A 46 -4.06 -3.23 -14.32
C SER A 46 -3.64 -3.47 -15.77
N PHE A 47 -2.37 -3.18 -16.04
CA PHE A 47 -1.74 -3.21 -17.35
C PHE A 47 -0.48 -4.04 -17.26
N ILE A 48 -0.31 -4.94 -18.21
CA ILE A 48 0.83 -5.84 -18.27
C ILE A 48 1.90 -5.24 -19.19
N ALA A 49 3.17 -5.38 -18.83
CA ALA A 49 4.28 -4.95 -19.69
C ALA A 49 4.25 -5.70 -21.03
N GLY A 50 4.24 -4.96 -22.14
CA GLY A 50 4.24 -5.53 -23.49
C GLY A 50 4.25 -4.48 -24.59
N ASN A 51 4.46 -4.90 -25.85
CA ASN A 51 4.74 -3.99 -26.96
C ASN A 51 3.52 -3.23 -27.52
N ARG A 52 2.34 -3.39 -26.93
CA ARG A 52 1.09 -2.80 -27.44
C ARG A 52 0.49 -1.82 -26.43
N GLN A 53 -0.07 -0.74 -26.96
CA GLN A 53 -0.89 0.17 -26.20
C GLN A 53 -2.18 -0.54 -25.77
N GLN A 54 -2.54 -0.38 -24.50
CA GLN A 54 -3.71 -0.98 -23.88
C GLN A 54 -4.75 0.09 -23.58
N TYR A 55 -6.01 -0.28 -23.76
CA TYR A 55 -7.15 0.62 -23.61
C TYR A 55 -8.13 0.07 -22.56
N ARG A 56 -8.66 0.95 -21.72
CA ARG A 56 -9.71 0.63 -20.75
C ARG A 56 -10.74 1.76 -20.73
N THR A 57 -12.01 1.40 -20.87
CA THR A 57 -13.09 2.36 -20.66
C THR A 57 -13.29 2.53 -19.16
N ILE A 58 -13.26 3.79 -18.71
CA ILE A 58 -13.50 4.19 -17.33
C ILE A 58 -14.54 5.32 -17.29
N GLY A 59 -14.92 5.75 -16.09
CA GLY A 59 -15.94 6.80 -15.92
C GLY A 59 -17.36 6.24 -15.84
N ASN A 60 -18.35 7.10 -16.01
CA ASN A 60 -19.77 6.77 -15.91
C ASN A 60 -20.47 6.95 -17.28
N GLU A 61 -21.76 6.63 -17.37
CA GLU A 61 -22.53 6.73 -18.61
C GLU A 61 -22.62 8.17 -19.14
N TYR A 62 -22.57 9.15 -18.23
CA TYR A 62 -22.61 10.58 -18.57
C TYR A 62 -21.25 11.12 -19.03
N TRP A 63 -20.15 10.55 -18.54
CA TRP A 63 -18.78 10.95 -18.84
C TRP A 63 -17.91 9.72 -19.12
N PRO A 64 -18.11 9.07 -20.28
CA PRO A 64 -17.26 7.97 -20.70
C PRO A 64 -15.85 8.48 -21.01
N LEU A 65 -14.88 7.86 -20.37
CA LEU A 65 -13.47 8.15 -20.52
C LEU A 65 -12.75 6.90 -21.05
N GLN A 66 -11.73 7.11 -21.86
CA GLN A 66 -10.86 6.04 -22.33
C GLN A 66 -9.46 6.24 -21.77
N LEU A 67 -9.04 5.31 -20.92
CA LEU A 67 -7.68 5.24 -20.40
C LEU A 67 -6.79 4.51 -21.40
N GLN A 68 -5.74 5.19 -21.84
CA GLN A 68 -4.75 4.70 -22.80
C GLN A 68 -3.41 4.56 -22.08
N VAL A 69 -2.86 3.34 -22.07
CA VAL A 69 -1.61 3.04 -21.39
C VAL A 69 -0.65 2.34 -22.33
N LYS A 70 0.55 2.90 -22.45
CA LYS A 70 1.70 2.26 -23.12
C LYS A 70 2.68 1.85 -22.03
N PHE A 71 2.82 0.55 -21.79
CA PHE A 71 3.70 0.02 -20.77
C PHE A 71 4.51 -1.13 -21.36
N HIS A 72 5.80 -0.93 -21.56
CA HIS A 72 6.68 -1.91 -22.18
C HIS A 72 8.07 -1.89 -21.55
N ASN A 73 8.73 -3.04 -21.58
CA ASN A 73 10.13 -3.18 -21.15
C ASN A 73 11.04 -2.49 -22.17
N ALA A 74 11.99 -1.69 -21.69
CA ALA A 74 13.02 -1.10 -22.52
C ALA A 74 14.27 -1.98 -22.54
N ASN A 75 14.90 -2.07 -23.70
CA ASN A 75 16.20 -2.73 -23.85
C ASN A 75 17.26 -1.91 -23.09
N GLY A 76 17.49 -2.25 -21.82
CA GLY A 76 18.37 -1.47 -20.93
C GLY A 76 18.10 -1.60 -19.43
N GLY A 77 17.12 -2.39 -18.99
CA GLY A 77 16.84 -2.60 -17.56
C GLY A 77 15.88 -1.55 -16.99
N GLY A 78 14.67 -1.46 -17.55
CA GLY A 78 13.64 -0.55 -17.08
C GLY A 78 12.38 -0.61 -17.94
N TYR A 79 11.42 0.26 -17.64
CA TYR A 79 10.11 0.28 -18.29
C TYR A 79 9.77 1.66 -18.81
N TYR A 80 9.35 1.73 -20.07
CA TYR A 80 8.69 2.92 -20.59
C TYR A 80 7.21 2.89 -20.27
N VAL A 81 6.76 3.96 -19.62
CA VAL A 81 5.37 4.12 -19.22
C VAL A 81 4.79 5.42 -19.78
N GLY A 82 3.68 5.29 -20.50
CA GLY A 82 2.84 6.36 -20.98
C GLY A 82 1.40 6.14 -20.52
N GLY A 83 0.74 7.19 -20.05
CA GLY A 83 -0.65 7.16 -19.60
C GLY A 83 -1.39 8.43 -20.00
N CYS A 84 -2.49 8.26 -20.73
CA CYS A 84 -3.37 9.36 -21.12
C CYS A 84 -4.84 8.98 -20.88
N ILE A 85 -5.67 9.97 -20.56
CA ILE A 85 -7.12 9.86 -20.49
C ILE A 85 -7.70 10.65 -21.64
N GLN A 86 -8.52 9.98 -22.44
CA GLN A 86 -9.29 10.61 -23.50
C GLN A 86 -10.76 10.74 -23.08
N THR A 87 -11.33 11.94 -23.22
CA THR A 87 -12.76 12.14 -23.07
C THR A 87 -13.47 11.70 -24.35
N VAL A 88 -14.29 10.65 -24.29
CA VAL A 88 -14.89 10.05 -25.49
C VAL A 88 -15.79 11.05 -26.23
N ARG A 89 -16.52 11.91 -25.48
CA ARG A 89 -17.44 12.90 -26.05
C ARG A 89 -16.75 14.05 -26.80
N THR A 90 -15.59 14.50 -26.32
CA THR A 90 -14.91 15.67 -26.90
C THR A 90 -13.66 15.30 -27.70
N GLY A 91 -13.19 14.06 -27.58
CA GLY A 91 -11.92 13.61 -28.16
C GLY A 91 -10.68 14.15 -27.43
N ASN A 92 -10.85 14.99 -26.40
CA ASN A 92 -9.73 15.62 -25.70
C ASN A 92 -8.88 14.57 -24.97
N THR A 93 -7.59 14.58 -25.24
CA THR A 93 -6.61 13.68 -24.61
C THR A 93 -5.75 14.47 -23.63
N ASN A 94 -5.70 14.00 -22.38
CA ASN A 94 -4.84 14.53 -21.33
C ASN A 94 -3.87 13.45 -20.86
N CYS A 95 -2.58 13.67 -21.12
CA CYS A 95 -1.52 12.74 -20.70
C CYS A 95 -0.98 13.13 -19.33
N PHE A 96 -0.92 12.16 -18.43
CA PHE A 96 -0.54 12.34 -17.04
C PHE A 96 0.75 11.59 -16.68
N MET A 97 1.21 10.70 -17.56
CA MET A 97 2.42 9.92 -17.33
C MET A 97 3.14 9.73 -18.66
N SER A 98 4.43 10.06 -18.71
CA SER A 98 5.28 9.82 -19.87
C SER A 98 6.73 9.82 -19.44
N GLY A 99 7.28 8.64 -19.20
CA GLY A 99 8.63 8.53 -18.68
C GLY A 99 9.21 7.13 -18.75
N PHE A 100 10.49 7.07 -18.41
CA PHE A 100 11.22 5.85 -18.16
C PHE A 100 11.26 5.60 -16.65
N ILE A 101 11.03 4.36 -16.24
CA ILE A 101 11.17 3.89 -14.87
C ILE A 101 12.31 2.88 -14.90
N ASP A 102 13.46 3.26 -14.34
CA ASP A 102 14.60 2.37 -14.21
C ASP A 102 14.23 1.16 -13.34
N ASP A 103 14.66 -0.03 -13.76
CA ASP A 103 14.58 -1.25 -12.96
C ASP A 103 15.77 -1.32 -12.00
N TYR A 104 15.98 -0.28 -11.17
CA TYR A 104 16.97 -0.27 -10.07
C TYR A 104 16.53 -1.22 -8.94
N SER A 105 16.01 -2.41 -9.26
CA SER A 105 15.96 -3.54 -8.36
C SER A 105 17.34 -4.21 -8.34
N ASP A 106 18.29 -3.57 -7.65
CA ASP A 106 19.57 -4.22 -7.31
C ASP A 106 19.37 -5.34 -6.23
N SER A 107 18.14 -5.57 -5.73
CA SER A 107 17.87 -6.61 -4.72
C SER A 107 16.39 -6.96 -4.44
N GLY A 108 15.40 -6.50 -5.22
CA GLY A 108 14.00 -6.42 -4.75
C GLY A 108 13.11 -7.65 -4.96
N CYS A 109 13.30 -8.39 -6.05
CA CYS A 109 12.44 -9.54 -6.37
C CYS A 109 12.98 -10.88 -5.85
N GLY A 110 14.13 -10.86 -5.19
CA GLY A 110 14.73 -12.00 -4.54
C GLY A 110 14.37 -12.05 -3.07
N ASN A 111 13.50 -12.98 -2.69
CA ASN A 111 13.64 -13.72 -1.44
C ASN A 111 14.08 -12.90 -0.21
N HIS A 112 13.15 -12.25 0.48
CA HIS A 112 13.22 -12.23 1.95
C HIS A 112 12.97 -13.67 2.46
N ARG A 113 13.88 -14.58 2.06
CA ARG A 113 14.05 -15.91 2.61
C ARG A 113 14.30 -15.72 4.08
N SER A 114 13.27 -15.95 4.88
CA SER A 114 13.19 -16.96 5.95
C SER A 114 14.27 -17.01 7.05
N LEU A 115 15.46 -16.45 6.86
CA LEU A 115 16.59 -16.50 7.78
C LEU A 115 16.47 -15.49 8.92
N VAL A 116 15.96 -14.28 8.66
CA VAL A 116 15.71 -13.30 9.73
C VAL A 116 14.57 -13.75 10.64
N ILE A 117 13.55 -14.39 10.08
CA ILE A 117 12.45 -14.96 10.87
C ILE A 117 12.93 -16.17 11.68
N LEU A 118 13.76 -17.05 11.10
CA LEU A 118 14.37 -18.16 11.85
C LEU A 118 15.30 -17.67 12.97
N ALA A 119 16.15 -16.68 12.69
CA ALA A 119 17.04 -16.10 13.69
C ALA A 119 16.25 -15.36 14.78
N ALA A 120 15.23 -14.58 14.40
CA ALA A 120 14.34 -13.91 15.35
C ALA A 120 13.53 -14.91 16.19
N CYS A 121 13.03 -15.99 15.60
CA CYS A 121 12.33 -17.06 16.33
C CYS A 121 13.24 -17.77 17.33
N LEU A 122 14.49 -18.08 16.96
CA LEU A 122 15.45 -18.70 17.89
C LEU A 122 15.81 -17.77 19.05
N VAL A 123 16.00 -16.47 18.78
CA VAL A 123 16.19 -15.47 19.83
C VAL A 123 14.93 -15.35 20.70
N PHE A 124 13.73 -15.35 20.10
CA PHE A 124 12.47 -15.28 20.86
C PHE A 124 12.29 -16.49 21.77
N VAL A 125 12.61 -17.70 21.30
CA VAL A 125 12.54 -18.93 22.10
C VAL A 125 13.57 -18.89 23.24
N ALA A 126 14.80 -18.44 23.00
CA ALA A 126 15.82 -18.28 24.03
C ALA A 126 15.41 -17.23 25.09
N VAL A 127 14.82 -16.11 24.64
CA VAL A 127 14.32 -15.05 25.51
C VAL A 127 13.12 -15.54 26.33
N ILE A 128 12.16 -16.26 25.74
CA ILE A 128 11.04 -16.88 26.47
C ILE A 128 11.57 -17.89 27.50
N ALA A 129 12.57 -18.72 27.16
CA ALA A 129 13.16 -19.66 28.11
C ALA A 129 13.85 -18.94 29.28
N MET A 130 14.57 -17.84 29.02
CA MET A 130 15.14 -17.00 30.07
C MET A 130 14.04 -16.34 30.93
N PHE A 131 13.02 -15.74 30.32
CA PHE A 131 11.91 -15.14 31.05
C PHE A 131 11.10 -16.18 31.83
N TYR A 132 10.96 -17.42 31.35
CA TYR A 132 10.31 -18.49 32.09
C TYR A 132 11.13 -18.88 33.32
N ARG A 133 12.46 -18.98 33.21
CA ARG A 133 13.34 -19.21 34.38
C ARG A 133 13.30 -18.04 35.36
N ILE A 134 13.29 -16.80 34.87
CA ILE A 134 13.17 -15.60 35.71
C ILE A 134 11.77 -15.50 36.33
N TYR A 135 10.71 -15.89 35.63
CA TYR A 135 9.33 -15.86 36.10
C TYR A 135 9.08 -16.93 37.17
N VAL A 136 9.58 -18.15 36.96
CA VAL A 136 9.59 -19.19 38.00
C VAL A 136 10.39 -18.73 39.22
N SER A 137 11.48 -17.97 39.03
CA SER A 137 12.26 -17.38 40.13
C SER A 137 11.57 -16.15 40.78
N ARG A 138 10.71 -15.42 40.05
CA ARG A 138 10.03 -14.21 40.53
C ARG A 138 8.62 -14.45 41.08
N LYS A 139 8.01 -15.62 40.84
CA LYS A 139 6.75 -16.06 41.50
C LYS A 139 6.92 -16.35 43.00
N SER A 140 8.02 -15.91 43.61
CA SER A 140 8.23 -15.86 45.05
C SER A 140 8.12 -14.45 45.65
N LYS A 141 8.08 -13.35 44.87
CA LYS A 141 7.93 -12.00 45.46
C LYS A 141 7.16 -11.02 44.58
N ASN A 142 6.03 -10.58 45.16
CA ASN A 142 5.31 -9.32 44.98
C ASN A 142 4.49 -9.05 43.71
N ASN A 143 3.19 -8.96 44.00
CA ASN A 143 2.22 -8.02 43.43
C ASN A 143 2.75 -6.58 43.47
N GLN A 144 2.81 -5.89 42.34
CA GLN A 144 2.37 -4.48 42.25
C GLN A 144 2.20 -3.99 40.81
N LYS A 145 1.16 -3.18 40.64
CA LYS A 145 0.57 -2.62 39.42
C LYS A 145 1.29 -1.32 39.00
N PRO A 146 1.38 -1.01 37.70
CA PRO A 146 1.23 0.38 37.24
C PRO A 146 0.20 0.47 36.11
N SER A 147 -0.82 1.32 36.25
CA SER A 147 -0.89 2.71 35.75
C SER A 147 -1.25 2.80 34.27
N TYR A 148 -2.30 3.59 34.02
CA TYR A 148 -3.22 3.51 32.89
C TYR A 148 -2.60 3.98 31.57
N CYS A 149 -2.64 3.12 30.54
CA CYS A 149 -2.68 3.53 29.14
C CYS A 149 -4.15 3.54 28.69
N ILE A 150 -4.56 4.57 27.97
CA ILE A 150 -5.92 4.68 27.40
C ILE A 150 -6.13 3.47 26.48
N GLN A 151 -7.11 2.62 26.82
CA GLN A 151 -7.50 1.48 25.99
C GLN A 151 -8.19 1.99 24.70
N LYS A 152 -7.41 2.26 23.66
CA LYS A 152 -7.95 2.31 22.29
C LYS A 152 -8.30 0.89 21.89
N THR A 153 -9.58 0.64 21.59
CA THR A 153 -10.10 -0.68 21.22
C THR A 153 -9.81 -1.04 19.78
N VAL A 154 -9.48 -0.06 18.94
CA VAL A 154 -9.22 -0.19 17.50
C VAL A 154 -8.13 0.82 17.12
N LEU A 155 -7.18 0.38 16.29
CA LEU A 155 -6.16 1.24 15.71
C LEU A 155 -6.80 2.22 14.73
N GLN A 156 -6.51 3.51 14.88
CA GLN A 156 -6.88 4.51 13.90
C GLN A 156 -5.84 4.54 12.80
N GLY A 157 -6.27 4.41 11.56
CA GLY A 157 -5.42 4.61 10.41
C GLY A 157 -6.11 5.49 9.39
N ASP A 158 -5.28 6.07 8.53
CA ASP A 158 -5.73 6.89 7.43
C ASP A 158 -6.04 5.94 6.26
N ASP A 159 -7.31 5.92 5.82
CA ASP A 159 -7.74 5.12 4.67
C ASP A 159 -7.04 5.63 3.41
N ASP A 160 -6.48 4.71 2.62
CA ASP A 160 -5.91 5.03 1.33
C ASP A 160 -6.92 4.81 0.20
N ILE A 161 -6.64 5.46 -0.93
CA ILE A 161 -7.41 5.34 -2.17
C ILE A 161 -7.33 3.94 -2.81
N PHE A 162 -6.69 2.97 -2.17
CA PHE A 162 -6.62 1.57 -2.56
C PHE A 162 -7.50 0.63 -1.70
N HIS A 163 -8.24 1.15 -0.70
CA HIS A 163 -8.84 0.34 0.39
C HIS A 163 -7.78 -0.36 1.25
N GLY A 164 -6.60 0.23 1.36
CA GLY A 164 -5.64 -0.05 2.41
C GLY A 164 -5.80 0.95 3.55
N ILE A 165 -5.26 0.61 4.71
CA ILE A 165 -5.24 1.51 5.87
C ILE A 165 -3.79 1.70 6.32
N THR A 166 -3.39 2.95 6.53
CA THR A 166 -2.05 3.30 7.04
C THR A 166 -2.12 3.72 8.49
N ILE A 167 -1.43 2.98 9.34
CA ILE A 167 -1.43 3.17 10.80
C ILE A 167 -0.11 3.82 11.19
N HIS A 168 -0.22 4.99 11.78
CA HIS A 168 0.93 5.71 12.32
C HIS A 168 1.04 5.41 13.83
N SER A 169 2.18 4.84 14.25
CA SER A 169 2.40 4.38 15.63
C SER A 169 2.42 5.52 16.66
N ASP A 170 2.84 6.71 16.26
CA ASP A 170 2.81 7.96 17.03
C ASP A 170 1.38 8.44 17.30
N LYS A 171 0.44 8.22 16.37
CA LYS A 171 -0.99 8.52 16.55
C LYS A 171 -1.74 7.46 17.37
N ASN A 172 -1.13 6.29 17.58
CA ASN A 172 -1.72 5.13 18.25
C ASN A 172 -0.87 4.66 19.43
N ALA A 173 -0.83 5.47 20.49
CA ALA A 173 -0.20 5.08 21.75
C ALA A 173 -0.92 3.84 22.34
N ILE A 174 -0.28 2.68 22.25
CA ILE A 174 -0.78 1.41 22.79
C ILE A 174 0.33 0.77 23.61
N SER A 175 -0.03 0.20 24.76
CA SER A 175 0.91 -0.52 25.61
C SER A 175 1.41 -1.78 24.89
N LYS A 176 2.66 -2.17 25.13
CA LYS A 176 3.22 -3.41 24.58
C LYS A 176 2.40 -4.66 24.95
N ALA A 177 1.74 -4.64 26.11
CA ALA A 177 0.91 -5.73 26.59
C ALA A 177 -0.41 -5.85 25.83
N ASP A 178 -0.99 -4.72 25.42
CA ASP A 178 -2.31 -4.67 24.77
C ASP A 178 -2.23 -4.72 23.24
N ALA A 179 -1.06 -4.43 22.66
CA ALA A 179 -0.85 -4.35 21.21
C ALA A 179 -1.35 -5.60 20.41
N PRO A 180 -1.11 -6.85 20.85
CA PRO A 180 -1.60 -8.02 20.12
C PRO A 180 -3.13 -8.12 20.08
N GLU A 181 -3.79 -7.80 21.18
CA GLU A 181 -5.26 -7.83 21.29
C GLU A 181 -5.90 -6.73 20.45
N VAL A 182 -5.37 -5.50 20.54
CA VAL A 182 -5.85 -4.35 19.77
C VAL A 182 -5.64 -4.58 18.27
N LEU A 183 -4.49 -5.12 17.86
CA LEU A 183 -4.23 -5.45 16.46
C LEU A 183 -5.19 -6.53 15.94
N LYS A 184 -5.43 -7.59 16.72
CA LYS A 184 -6.36 -8.66 16.35
C LYS A 184 -7.79 -8.14 16.17
N LYS A 185 -8.24 -7.25 17.06
CA LYS A 185 -9.55 -6.62 16.97
C LYS A 185 -9.67 -5.71 15.75
N SER A 186 -8.64 -4.90 15.49
CA SER A 186 -8.59 -3.99 14.34
C SER A 186 -8.59 -4.74 13.01
N LEU A 187 -7.80 -5.82 12.89
CA LEU A 187 -7.80 -6.68 11.70
C LEU A 187 -9.17 -7.31 11.42
N LYS A 188 -9.92 -7.69 12.47
CA LYS A 188 -11.27 -8.24 12.32
C LYS A 188 -12.23 -7.18 11.76
N GLU A 189 -12.16 -5.96 12.26
CA GLU A 189 -12.98 -4.85 11.80
C GLU A 189 -12.64 -4.44 10.36
N TRP A 190 -11.36 -4.29 10.03
CA TRP A 190 -10.92 -3.97 8.67
C TRP A 190 -11.29 -5.05 7.66
N LYS A 191 -11.29 -6.32 8.07
CA LYS A 191 -11.80 -7.42 7.25
C LYS A 191 -13.30 -7.27 6.98
N THR A 192 -14.10 -6.87 7.97
CA THR A 192 -15.53 -6.59 7.78
C THR A 192 -15.75 -5.38 6.88
N ASN A 193 -14.87 -4.39 6.93
CA ASN A 193 -14.91 -3.18 6.09
C ASN A 193 -14.23 -3.37 4.71
N ASN A 194 -13.89 -4.61 4.33
CA ASN A 194 -13.30 -4.96 3.03
C ASN A 194 -11.96 -4.24 2.73
N ILE A 195 -11.20 -3.90 3.78
CA ILE A 195 -9.82 -3.39 3.67
C ILE A 195 -8.90 -4.54 3.24
N ARG A 196 -8.07 -4.29 2.23
CA ARG A 196 -7.26 -5.32 1.56
C ARG A 196 -5.78 -5.29 1.92
N GLU A 197 -5.27 -4.14 2.31
CA GLU A 197 -3.85 -3.93 2.66
C GLU A 197 -3.77 -3.13 3.96
N VAL A 198 -2.81 -3.42 4.82
CA VAL A 198 -2.59 -2.69 6.08
C VAL A 198 -1.12 -2.31 6.16
N TRP A 199 -0.83 -1.03 6.25
CA TRP A 199 0.51 -0.49 6.38
C TRP A 199 0.72 0.01 7.82
N ILE A 200 1.76 -0.45 8.49
CA ILE A 200 2.09 0.00 9.85
C ILE A 200 3.40 0.78 9.78
N VAL A 201 3.33 2.08 10.06
CA VAL A 201 4.49 2.98 10.06
C VAL A 201 4.94 3.18 11.51
N PHE A 202 6.11 2.63 11.82
CA PHE A 202 6.79 2.88 13.09
C PHE A 202 7.60 4.18 12.97
N GLY A 203 7.14 5.23 13.64
CA GLY A 203 7.93 6.46 13.77
C GLY A 203 9.13 6.21 14.66
N PHE A 204 10.34 6.25 14.08
CA PHE A 204 11.56 6.40 14.86
C PHE A 204 11.82 7.89 15.04
N PRO A 205 11.89 8.40 16.28
CA PRO A 205 12.41 9.74 16.50
C PRO A 205 13.91 9.72 16.14
N PHE A 206 14.30 10.49 15.13
CA PHE A 206 15.69 10.87 14.90
C PHE A 206 16.10 11.95 15.90
#